data_AF-A0AB35NIC2-F1
#
_entry.id   AF-A0AB35NIC2-F1
#
_cell.length_a   1.000
_cell.length_b   1.000
_cell.length_c   1.000
_cell.angle_alpha   90.00
_cell.angle_beta   90.00
_cell.angle_gamma   90.00
#
_symmetry.space_group_name_H-M   'P 1'
#
loop_
_entity.id
_entity.type
_entity.pdbx_description
1 polymer ?
#
loop_
_entity_poly.entity_id
_entity_poly.type
_entity_poly.pdbx_seq_one_letter_code
_entity_poly.pdbx_strand_id
1 'polypeptide(L)'
;MILKELRLSRHISQEQLAQMSGLNVRTIQRIESGHNASFESLKCLAAALDVDVTTLNQEKFMIDKSTNEWQKLPLFLKIWFWLNYIHVRTQRKSIKRAEIISHIAGFIFCCVGLVNEAALTGGIVMLAIAYFYSLLKWQGDKYGIWYEPDVERGT
;
A
#
# COMPACT_ATOMS: atom_id res chain seq x y z
N MET A 1 -7.21 14.63 4.56
CA MET A 1 -7.51 14.75 5.99
C MET A 1 -8.62 13.77 6.36
N ILE A 2 -8.42 12.93 7.37
CA ILE A 2 -9.31 11.80 7.74
C ILE A 2 -10.40 12.15 8.79
N LEU A 3 -10.68 13.45 9.01
CA LEU A 3 -11.55 13.91 10.10
C LEU A 3 -12.97 13.29 10.09
N LYS A 4 -13.60 13.18 8.91
CA LYS A 4 -14.95 12.60 8.80
C LYS A 4 -14.99 11.14 9.23
N GLU A 5 -13.95 10.38 8.90
CA GLU A 5 -13.84 8.95 9.25
C GLU A 5 -13.63 8.77 10.75
N LEU A 6 -12.75 9.58 11.36
CA LEU A 6 -12.54 9.62 12.82
C LEU A 6 -13.80 10.01 13.59
N ARG A 7 -14.56 10.97 13.07
CA ARG A 7 -15.82 11.39 13.68
C ARG A 7 -16.86 10.26 13.66
N LEU A 8 -16.99 9.58 12.52
CA LEU A 8 -17.94 8.47 12.36
C LEU A 8 -17.54 7.24 13.19
N SER A 9 -16.24 6.93 13.31
CA SER A 9 -15.77 5.79 14.12
C SER A 9 -16.01 5.99 15.62
N ARG A 10 -16.09 7.25 16.08
CA ARG A 10 -16.43 7.60 17.47
C ARG A 10 -17.92 7.91 17.68
N HIS A 11 -18.76 7.74 16.66
CA HIS A 11 -20.20 8.05 16.71
C HIS A 11 -20.55 9.50 17.13
N ILE A 12 -19.71 10.46 16.76
CA ILE A 12 -19.87 11.88 17.13
C ILE A 12 -20.59 12.62 15.98
N SER A 13 -21.55 13.50 16.30
CA SER A 13 -22.19 14.37 15.30
C SER A 13 -21.30 15.58 14.93
N GLN A 14 -21.59 16.28 13.82
CA GLN A 14 -20.81 17.48 13.46
C GLN A 14 -20.95 18.58 14.53
N GLU A 15 -22.13 18.67 15.13
CA GLU A 15 -22.48 19.61 16.21
C GLU A 15 -21.74 19.26 17.50
N GLN A 16 -21.68 17.98 17.86
CA GLN A 16 -20.95 17.52 19.04
C GLN A 16 -19.44 17.74 18.88
N LEU A 17 -18.88 17.46 17.70
CA LEU A 17 -17.47 17.71 17.42
C LEU A 17 -17.15 19.21 17.47
N ALA A 18 -18.03 20.06 16.93
CA ALA A 18 -17.91 21.51 17.02
C ALA A 18 -17.88 21.98 18.48
N GLN A 19 -18.77 21.43 19.33
CA GLN A 19 -18.81 21.74 20.75
C GLN A 19 -17.54 21.30 21.49
N MET A 20 -17.04 20.08 21.23
CA MET A 20 -15.84 19.54 21.87
C MET A 20 -14.56 20.28 21.44
N SER A 21 -14.47 20.69 20.19
CA SER A 21 -13.31 21.42 19.64
C SER A 21 -13.38 22.93 19.82
N GLY A 22 -14.51 23.48 20.28
CA GLY A 22 -14.72 24.92 20.36
C GLY A 22 -14.77 25.62 19.00
N LEU A 23 -15.03 24.87 17.93
CA LEU A 23 -15.12 25.38 16.55
C LEU A 23 -16.59 25.55 16.13
N ASN A 24 -16.82 26.33 15.08
CA ASN A 24 -18.15 26.42 14.47
C ASN A 24 -18.44 25.16 13.64
N VAL A 25 -19.69 24.67 13.68
CA VAL A 25 -20.18 23.57 12.83
C VAL A 25 -19.85 23.80 11.35
N ARG A 26 -19.96 25.05 10.86
CA ARG A 26 -19.59 25.41 9.48
C ARG A 26 -18.11 25.22 9.19
N THR A 27 -17.25 25.45 10.18
CA THR A 27 -15.81 25.21 10.09
C THR A 27 -15.54 23.72 9.99
N ILE A 28 -16.20 22.90 10.81
CA ILE A 28 -16.13 21.43 10.73
C ILE A 28 -16.56 20.94 9.33
N GLN A 29 -17.69 21.43 8.82
CA GLN A 29 -18.19 21.06 7.50
C GLN A 29 -17.23 21.44 6.36
N ARG A 30 -16.67 22.66 6.39
CA ARG A 30 -15.66 23.10 5.42
C ARG A 30 -14.41 22.21 5.45
N ILE A 31 -13.98 21.85 6.64
CA ILE A 31 -12.80 21.03 6.87
C ILE A 31 -13.06 19.59 6.39
N GLU A 32 -14.25 19.03 6.68
CA GLU A 32 -14.69 17.73 6.15
C GLU A 32 -14.87 17.73 4.62
N SER A 33 -15.20 18.88 4.02
CA SER A 33 -15.33 19.04 2.57
C SER A 33 -14.00 19.30 1.84
N GLY A 34 -12.87 19.26 2.55
CA GLY A 34 -11.53 19.33 1.96
C GLY A 34 -10.88 20.72 1.96
N HIS A 35 -11.43 21.71 2.67
CA HIS A 35 -10.73 22.99 2.85
C HIS A 35 -9.67 22.89 3.95
N ASN A 36 -8.54 23.58 3.73
CA ASN A 36 -7.46 23.67 4.71
C ASN A 36 -7.94 24.36 6.00
N ALA A 37 -7.62 23.74 7.13
CA ALA A 37 -7.81 24.29 8.47
C ALA A 37 -6.55 25.06 8.91
N SER A 38 -6.70 26.05 9.79
CA SER A 38 -5.54 26.64 10.46
C SER A 38 -4.89 25.62 11.40
N PHE A 39 -3.60 25.81 11.70
CA PHE A 39 -2.87 24.94 12.63
C PHE A 39 -3.51 24.92 14.04
N GLU A 40 -4.07 26.06 14.47
CA GLU A 40 -4.84 26.18 15.71
C GLU A 40 -6.11 25.33 15.67
N SER A 41 -6.86 25.39 14.57
CA SER A 41 -8.07 24.57 14.38
C SER A 41 -7.72 23.07 14.40
N LEU A 42 -6.58 22.69 13.80
CA LEU A 42 -6.10 21.30 13.82
C LEU A 42 -5.74 20.85 15.24
N LYS A 43 -5.10 21.69 16.05
CA LYS A 43 -4.82 21.38 17.47
C LYS A 43 -6.09 21.20 18.28
N CYS A 44 -7.09 22.05 18.07
CA CYS A 44 -8.39 21.94 18.75
C CYS A 44 -9.10 20.63 18.37
N LEU A 45 -9.08 20.25 17.10
CA LEU A 45 -9.64 18.98 16.62
C LEU A 45 -8.87 17.77 17.15
N ALA A 46 -7.54 17.86 17.21
CA ALA A 46 -6.66 16.83 17.75
C ALA A 46 -6.96 16.56 19.23
N ALA A 47 -7.06 17.64 20.02
CA ALA A 47 -7.41 17.56 21.43
C ALA A 47 -8.83 17.01 21.65
N ALA A 48 -9.81 17.45 20.85
CA ALA A 48 -11.20 16.99 20.97
C ALA A 48 -11.38 15.51 20.62
N LEU A 49 -10.58 15.00 19.68
CA LEU A 49 -10.63 13.61 19.23
C LEU A 49 -9.59 12.73 19.92
N ASP A 50 -8.80 13.25 20.86
CA ASP A 50 -7.71 12.54 21.54
C ASP A 50 -6.79 11.80 20.55
N VAL A 51 -6.32 12.54 19.54
CA VAL A 51 -5.40 12.04 18.51
C VAL A 51 -4.30 13.07 18.29
N ASP A 52 -3.15 12.62 17.79
CA ASP A 52 -2.07 13.54 17.43
C ASP A 52 -2.43 14.37 16.18
N VAL A 53 -1.92 15.60 16.10
CA VAL A 53 -2.15 16.53 14.98
C VAL A 53 -1.67 15.92 13.65
N THR A 54 -0.60 15.11 13.69
CA THR A 54 -0.11 14.40 12.49
C THR A 54 -1.10 13.36 11.98
N THR A 55 -1.92 12.78 12.86
CA THR A 55 -2.97 11.80 12.51
C THR A 55 -4.10 12.47 11.75
N LEU A 56 -4.50 13.68 12.16
CA LEU A 56 -5.50 14.47 11.43
C LEU A 56 -4.98 14.89 10.06
N ASN A 57 -3.71 15.32 10.01
CA ASN A 57 -3.03 15.71 8.78
C ASN A 57 -2.48 14.53 7.97
N GLN A 58 -2.86 13.29 8.31
CA GLN A 58 -2.91 12.26 7.30
C GLN A 58 -3.96 12.73 6.28
N GLU A 59 -3.47 13.49 5.27
CA GLU A 59 -3.94 13.35 3.91
C GLU A 59 -4.25 11.88 3.71
N LYS A 60 -5.39 11.61 3.09
CA LYS A 60 -5.80 10.25 2.80
C LYS A 60 -4.60 9.51 2.20
N PHE A 61 -3.94 8.70 3.01
CA PHE A 61 -3.28 7.48 2.58
C PHE A 61 -4.36 6.43 2.25
N MET A 62 -5.58 6.84 1.91
CA MET A 62 -6.31 6.14 0.87
C MET A 62 -5.54 6.39 -0.39
N ILE A 63 -4.63 5.46 -0.71
CA ILE A 63 -4.23 5.10 -2.07
C ILE A 63 -4.40 6.31 -2.97
N ASP A 64 -3.42 7.24 -2.96
CA ASP A 64 -3.42 8.28 -3.95
C ASP A 64 -3.58 7.56 -5.27
N LYS A 65 -4.72 7.88 -5.86
CA LYS A 65 -5.22 7.30 -7.05
C LYS A 65 -4.38 7.95 -8.15
N SER A 66 -3.11 7.59 -8.22
CA SER A 66 -2.27 7.63 -9.42
C SER A 66 -2.82 6.70 -10.53
N THR A 67 -4.13 6.40 -10.50
CA THR A 67 -4.93 5.84 -11.60
C THR A 67 -4.82 6.64 -12.90
N ASN A 68 -4.23 7.84 -12.92
CA ASN A 68 -3.91 8.51 -14.18
C ASN A 68 -2.68 7.93 -14.92
N GLU A 69 -1.82 7.15 -14.25
CA GLU A 69 -0.75 6.41 -14.93
C GLU A 69 -1.25 5.05 -15.44
N TRP A 70 -2.19 4.41 -14.72
CA TRP A 70 -2.87 3.18 -15.16
C TRP A 70 -3.63 3.37 -16.48
N GLN A 71 -4.18 4.56 -16.73
CA GLN A 71 -4.86 4.85 -17.99
C GLN A 71 -3.90 4.93 -19.18
N LYS A 72 -2.69 5.46 -18.97
CA LYS A 72 -1.63 5.58 -20.00
C LYS A 72 -0.91 4.26 -20.27
N LEU A 73 -1.09 3.23 -19.45
CA LEU A 73 -0.49 1.92 -19.68
C LEU A 73 -1.03 1.29 -20.98
N PRO A 74 -0.15 0.71 -21.80
CA PRO A 74 -0.56 -0.01 -23.00
C PRO A 74 -1.42 -1.23 -22.62
N LEU A 75 -2.32 -1.63 -23.52
CA LEU A 75 -3.32 -2.66 -23.25
C LEU A 75 -2.72 -4.00 -22.82
N PHE A 76 -1.55 -4.38 -23.35
CA PHE A 76 -0.89 -5.62 -22.97
C PHE A 76 -0.48 -5.64 -21.49
N LEU A 77 -0.03 -4.52 -20.93
CA LEU A 77 0.32 -4.40 -19.52
C LEU A 77 -0.94 -4.48 -18.65
N LYS A 78 -2.07 -3.90 -19.09
CA LYS A 78 -3.36 -4.01 -18.38
C LYS A 78 -3.87 -5.45 -18.35
N ILE A 79 -3.80 -6.15 -19.49
CA ILE A 79 -4.19 -7.56 -19.60
C ILE A 79 -3.24 -8.43 -18.76
N TRP A 80 -1.94 -8.17 -18.83
CA TRP A 80 -0.92 -8.82 -18.01
C TRP A 80 -1.21 -8.63 -16.52
N PHE A 81 -1.50 -7.41 -16.07
CA PHE A 81 -1.90 -7.14 -14.70
C PHE A 81 -3.20 -7.85 -14.34
N TRP A 82 -4.22 -7.84 -15.19
CA TRP A 82 -5.48 -8.53 -14.91
C TRP A 82 -5.30 -10.05 -14.73
N LEU A 83 -4.52 -10.68 -15.61
CA LEU A 83 -4.18 -12.10 -15.52
C LEU A 83 -3.31 -12.42 -14.29
N ASN A 84 -2.32 -11.57 -14.01
CA ASN A 84 -1.39 -11.74 -12.88
C ASN A 84 -2.07 -11.46 -11.52
N TYR A 85 -2.95 -10.45 -11.47
CA TYR A 85 -3.69 -10.00 -10.28
C TYR A 85 -4.68 -11.05 -9.75
N ILE A 86 -5.23 -11.89 -10.64
CA ILE A 86 -6.07 -13.03 -10.23
C ILE A 86 -5.26 -14.07 -9.42
N HIS A 87 -3.94 -14.15 -9.61
CA HIS A 87 -3.09 -15.16 -8.96
C HIS A 87 -2.22 -14.63 -7.81
N VAL A 88 -1.94 -13.32 -7.74
CA VAL A 88 -0.90 -12.82 -6.85
C VAL A 88 -1.41 -11.71 -5.93
N ARG A 89 -1.76 -12.06 -4.70
CA ARG A 89 -1.71 -11.12 -3.56
C ARG A 89 -0.23 -10.82 -3.26
N THR A 90 0.34 -9.85 -3.97
CA THR A 90 1.76 -9.46 -3.90
C THR A 90 2.10 -8.81 -2.56
N GLN A 91 2.38 -9.63 -1.55
CA GLN A 91 3.00 -9.13 -0.31
C GLN A 91 4.52 -9.00 -0.52
N ARG A 92 5.09 -7.82 -0.19
CA ARG A 92 6.54 -7.54 -0.27
C ARG A 92 7.38 -8.63 0.41
N LYS A 93 6.95 -9.05 1.61
CA LYS A 93 7.64 -10.09 2.41
C LYS A 93 7.60 -11.46 1.70
N SER A 94 6.50 -11.80 1.05
CA SER A 94 6.35 -13.08 0.33
C SER A 94 7.20 -13.14 -0.94
N ILE A 95 7.19 -12.08 -1.76
CA ILE A 95 7.98 -12.03 -3.00
C ILE A 95 9.48 -12.09 -2.71
N LYS A 96 9.97 -11.36 -1.70
CA LYS A 96 11.38 -11.43 -1.30
C LYS A 96 11.79 -12.84 -0.87
N ARG A 97 10.93 -13.56 -0.13
CA ARG A 97 11.20 -14.95 0.27
C ARG A 97 11.24 -15.88 -0.95
N ALA A 98 10.28 -15.76 -1.86
CA ALA A 98 10.24 -16.56 -3.09
C ALA A 98 11.45 -16.28 -4.00
N GLU A 99 11.87 -15.02 -4.12
CA GLU A 99 13.09 -14.61 -4.85
C GLU A 99 14.35 -15.27 -4.26
N ILE A 100 14.51 -15.25 -2.93
CA ILE A 100 15.67 -15.87 -2.27
C ILE A 100 15.65 -17.40 -2.44
N ILE A 101 14.51 -18.04 -2.21
CA ILE A 101 14.38 -19.51 -2.32
C ILE A 101 14.70 -19.98 -3.74
N SER A 102 14.17 -19.29 -4.76
CA SER A 102 14.41 -19.64 -6.17
C SER A 102 15.87 -19.44 -6.60
N HIS A 103 16.54 -18.38 -6.13
CA HIS A 103 17.98 -18.20 -6.38
C HIS A 103 18.82 -19.31 -5.73
N ILE A 104 18.56 -19.63 -4.46
CA ILE A 104 19.31 -20.68 -3.73
C ILE A 104 19.08 -22.03 -4.39
N ALA A 105 17.83 -22.40 -4.65
CA ALA A 105 17.49 -23.66 -5.30
C ALA A 105 18.06 -23.75 -6.72
N GLY A 106 17.98 -22.68 -7.50
CA GLY A 106 18.53 -22.60 -8.86
C GLY A 106 20.05 -22.77 -8.87
N PHE A 107 20.76 -22.10 -7.95
CA PHE A 107 22.21 -22.26 -7.80
C PHE A 107 22.60 -23.70 -7.44
N ILE A 108 21.89 -24.32 -6.48
CA ILE A 108 22.13 -25.71 -6.10
C ILE A 108 21.90 -26.66 -7.28
N PHE A 109 20.81 -26.47 -8.04
CA PHE A 109 20.52 -27.29 -9.22
C PHE A 109 21.55 -27.10 -10.34
N CYS A 110 22.08 -25.90 -10.54
CA CYS A 110 23.18 -25.67 -11.48
C CYS A 110 24.46 -26.39 -11.06
N CYS A 111 24.78 -26.42 -9.76
CA CYS A 111 25.93 -27.19 -9.25
C CYS A 111 25.75 -28.70 -9.45
N VAL A 112 24.56 -29.25 -9.19
CA VAL A 112 24.23 -30.66 -9.50
C VAL A 112 24.20 -30.91 -11.01
N GLY A 113 23.89 -29.88 -11.79
CA GLY A 113 23.90 -29.85 -13.25
C GLY A 113 25.23 -30.22 -13.89
N LEU A 114 26.34 -30.09 -13.16
CA LEU A 114 27.67 -30.53 -13.61
C LEU A 114 27.77 -32.06 -13.77
N VAL A 115 26.88 -32.81 -13.10
CA VAL A 115 26.84 -34.28 -13.14
C VAL A 115 25.59 -34.77 -13.89
N ASN A 116 24.54 -33.95 -14.01
CA ASN A 116 23.28 -34.33 -14.63
C ASN A 116 22.69 -33.18 -15.46
N GLU A 117 22.63 -33.36 -16.78
CA GLU A 117 22.09 -32.37 -17.74
C GLU A 117 20.62 -31.97 -17.46
N ALA A 118 19.81 -32.90 -16.94
CA ALA A 118 18.42 -32.61 -16.55
C ALA A 118 18.35 -31.66 -15.34
N ALA A 119 19.29 -31.79 -14.41
CA ALA A 119 19.40 -30.89 -13.25
C ALA A 119 19.85 -29.49 -13.68
N LEU A 120 20.72 -29.37 -14.68
CA LEU A 120 21.13 -28.08 -15.25
C LEU A 120 19.92 -27.33 -15.84
N THR A 121 19.08 -28.04 -16.59
CA THR A 121 17.84 -27.49 -17.16
C THR A 121 16.90 -26.98 -16.06
N GLY A 122 16.73 -27.75 -14.99
CA GLY A 122 15.94 -27.33 -13.82
C GLY A 122 16.52 -26.09 -13.13
N GLY A 123 17.84 -26.00 -13.00
CA GLY A 123 18.53 -24.85 -12.40
C GLY A 123 18.32 -23.55 -13.19
N ILE A 124 18.44 -23.62 -14.52
CA ILE A 124 18.19 -22.47 -15.42
C ILE A 124 16.73 -22.01 -15.31
N VAL A 125 15.77 -22.94 -15.27
CA VAL A 125 14.34 -22.61 -15.12
C VAL A 125 14.07 -21.91 -13.78
N MET A 126 14.67 -22.40 -12.69
CA MET A 126 14.49 -21.78 -11.36
C MET A 126 15.10 -20.38 -11.27
N LEU A 127 16.24 -20.14 -11.93
CA LEU A 127 16.83 -18.80 -12.03
C LEU A 127 15.97 -17.86 -12.90
N ALA A 128 15.36 -18.36 -13.97
CA ALA A 128 14.41 -17.58 -14.78
C ALA A 128 13.16 -17.19 -13.96
N ILE A 129 12.65 -18.10 -13.11
CA ILE A 129 11.57 -17.81 -12.17
C ILE A 129 12.00 -16.79 -11.12
N ALA A 130 13.26 -16.84 -10.67
CA ALA A 130 13.79 -15.86 -9.73
C ALA A 130 13.82 -14.45 -10.33
N TYR A 131 14.28 -14.33 -11.58
CA TYR A 131 14.23 -13.07 -12.35
C TYR A 131 12.79 -12.57 -12.54
N PHE A 132 11.85 -13.49 -12.76
CA PHE A 132 10.43 -13.16 -12.82
C PHE A 132 9.92 -12.55 -11.51
N TYR A 133 10.30 -13.08 -10.35
CA TYR A 133 9.97 -12.46 -9.06
C TYR A 133 10.59 -11.07 -8.88
N SER A 134 11.84 -10.87 -9.34
CA SER A 134 12.47 -9.54 -9.34
C SER A 134 11.71 -8.56 -10.24
N LEU A 135 11.21 -9.01 -11.40
CA LEU A 135 10.36 -8.21 -12.29
C LEU A 135 9.03 -7.86 -11.61
N LEU A 136 8.37 -8.81 -10.95
CA LEU A 136 7.13 -8.56 -10.20
C LEU A 136 7.35 -7.56 -9.06
N LYS A 137 8.50 -7.65 -8.36
CA LYS A 137 8.89 -6.69 -7.34
C LYS A 137 9.08 -5.29 -7.92
N TRP A 138 9.80 -5.17 -9.03
CA TRP A 138 9.98 -3.89 -9.72
C TRP A 138 8.65 -3.31 -10.21
N GLN A 139 7.75 -4.13 -10.76
CA GLN A 139 6.40 -3.72 -11.14
C GLN A 139 5.62 -3.23 -9.91
N GLY A 140 5.70 -3.97 -8.80
CA GLY A 140 5.16 -3.58 -7.50
C GLY A 140 5.61 -2.19 -7.07
N ASP A 141 6.92 -1.96 -7.07
CA ASP A 141 7.54 -0.69 -6.66
C ASP A 141 7.22 0.46 -7.60
N LYS A 142 7.20 0.22 -8.91
CA LYS A 142 6.92 1.25 -9.92
C LYS A 142 5.45 1.69 -9.93
N TYR A 143 4.51 0.78 -9.67
CA TYR A 143 3.08 1.06 -9.75
C TYR A 143 2.38 1.14 -8.38
N GLY A 144 3.11 1.00 -7.27
CA GLY A 144 2.56 1.09 -5.93
C GLY A 144 1.55 -0.01 -5.57
N ILE A 145 1.57 -1.14 -6.26
CA ILE A 145 0.60 -2.25 -6.15
C ILE A 145 0.99 -3.25 -5.04
N TRP A 146 1.21 -2.74 -3.84
CA TRP A 146 1.58 -3.57 -2.68
C TRP A 146 0.39 -3.79 -1.77
N TYR A 147 0.13 -5.05 -1.42
CA TYR A 147 -0.83 -5.40 -0.39
C TYR A 147 -0.11 -5.43 0.96
N GLU A 148 -0.25 -4.37 1.75
CA GLU A 148 0.20 -4.32 3.14
C GLU A 148 -1.00 -4.67 4.04
N PRO A 149 -1.01 -5.83 4.71
CA PRO A 149 -2.04 -6.09 5.73
C PRO A 149 -1.83 -5.11 6.89
N ASP A 150 -2.92 -4.58 7.46
CA ASP A 150 -2.97 -3.53 8.50
C ASP A 150 -2.35 -3.94 9.86
N VAL A 151 -1.14 -4.47 9.88
CA VAL A 151 -0.49 -5.03 11.08
C VAL A 151 0.83 -4.30 11.27
N GLU A 152 0.97 -3.66 12.44
CA GLU A 152 2.12 -2.89 12.97
C GLU A 152 1.94 -1.34 13.03
N ARG A 153 0.76 -0.84 13.41
CA ARG A 153 0.66 0.42 14.19
C ARG A 153 0.23 0.10 15.62
N GLY A 154 1.16 -0.43 16.40
CA GLY A 154 0.87 -0.86 17.77
C GLY A 154 2.10 -1.38 18.48
N THR A 155 3.10 -0.52 18.66
CA THR A 155 4.09 -0.57 19.75
C THR A 155 4.64 0.83 19.94
#